data_AF-A0A921U2F4-F1
#
_entry.id   AF-A0A921U2F4-F1
#
_cell.length_a   1.000
_cell.length_b   1.000
_cell.length_c   1.000
_cell.angle_alpha   90.00
_cell.angle_beta   90.00
_cell.angle_gamma   90.00
#
_symmetry.space_group_name_H-M   'P 1'
#
loop_
_entity.id
_entity.type
_entity.pdbx_description
1 polymer ?
#
loop_
_entity_poly.entity_id
_entity_poly.type
_entity_poly.pdbx_seq_one_letter_code
_entity_poly.pdbx_strand_id
1 'polypeptide(L)'
;MTVMIPQRHRATAKKPMWIIVLLSMVCIVLIGAYVFPPRRFSKCYLSASSVCTNFKDWLPSMGHRERTDEEIISSVVIRDILSMPMPVSKNPKIALMFLTPGSLPFEKLWEKFLQGHEGRYSIYVHASREKPVHTSSLFAGRDIHSDAVVWGLISMVDAEKRLLANALEDVDNQVFILLSDSCVPLHSFDYVYNYLMGTNVSFVDCFKDPGPHGSGRYAPEMYPEIDERDFRKGAQWFAVTRRHALMILADNLYYKKFKLYCKVYLFILDQGRILLIHNHYIELVQ
;
A
#
# COMPACT_ATOMS: atom_id res chain seq x y z
N MET A 1 -28.39 1.87 90.29
CA MET A 1 -28.50 0.39 90.10
C MET A 1 -29.78 0.20 89.29
N THR A 2 -29.82 -0.34 88.07
CA THR A 2 -29.04 -1.40 87.41
C THR A 2 -29.04 -1.14 85.89
N VAL A 3 -27.88 -1.28 85.25
CA VAL A 3 -27.69 -1.17 83.79
C VAL A 3 -28.28 -2.42 83.12
N MET A 4 -29.19 -2.25 82.16
CA MET A 4 -29.68 -3.34 81.30
C MET A 4 -28.66 -3.62 80.19
N ILE A 5 -28.17 -4.86 80.15
CA ILE A 5 -27.31 -5.41 79.09
C ILE A 5 -28.20 -5.95 77.96
N PRO A 6 -27.92 -5.67 76.67
CA PRO A 6 -28.68 -6.25 75.57
C PRO A 6 -28.28 -7.72 75.32
N GLN A 7 -29.27 -8.59 75.16
CA GLN A 7 -29.08 -9.99 74.76
C GLN A 7 -28.55 -10.07 73.32
N ARG A 8 -27.39 -10.68 73.12
CA ARG A 8 -26.88 -11.09 71.80
C ARG A 8 -27.61 -12.36 71.35
N HIS A 9 -28.34 -12.26 70.24
CA HIS A 9 -28.80 -13.45 69.50
C HIS A 9 -27.60 -14.17 68.87
N ARG A 10 -27.42 -15.45 69.21
CA ARG A 10 -26.47 -16.36 68.55
C ARG A 10 -27.07 -16.78 67.20
N ALA A 11 -26.43 -16.42 66.10
CA ALA A 11 -26.77 -16.95 64.79
C ALA A 11 -26.46 -18.45 64.74
N THR A 12 -27.43 -19.25 64.29
CA THR A 12 -27.29 -20.69 64.06
C THR A 12 -26.30 -20.94 62.92
N ALA A 13 -25.23 -21.68 63.21
CA ALA A 13 -24.22 -22.05 62.22
C ALA A 13 -24.84 -22.94 61.13
N LYS A 14 -24.93 -22.42 59.89
CA LYS A 14 -25.32 -23.22 58.73
C LYS A 14 -24.26 -24.30 58.50
N LYS A 15 -24.66 -25.56 58.50
CA LYS A 15 -23.76 -26.70 58.24
C LYS A 15 -23.10 -26.53 56.85
N PRO A 16 -21.80 -26.83 56.70
CA PRO A 16 -21.05 -26.54 55.48
C PRO A 16 -21.31 -27.61 54.40
N MET A 17 -22.55 -27.66 53.92
CA MET A 17 -22.99 -28.58 52.86
C MET A 17 -22.16 -28.44 51.58
N TRP A 18 -21.58 -27.26 51.34
CA TRP A 18 -20.71 -27.00 50.19
C TRP A 18 -19.42 -27.83 50.22
N ILE A 19 -18.88 -28.14 51.41
CA ILE A 19 -17.68 -28.98 51.56
C ILE A 19 -17.98 -30.41 51.12
N ILE A 20 -19.17 -30.93 51.45
CA ILE A 20 -19.58 -32.29 51.05
C ILE A 20 -19.77 -32.38 49.54
N VAL A 21 -20.35 -31.35 48.92
CA VAL A 21 -20.52 -31.27 47.45
C VAL A 21 -19.16 -31.19 46.75
N LEU A 22 -18.22 -30.42 47.29
CA LEU A 22 -16.88 -30.31 46.71
C LEU A 22 -16.11 -31.63 46.81
N LEU A 23 -16.19 -32.30 47.96
CA LEU A 23 -15.59 -33.62 48.15
C LEU A 23 -16.22 -34.66 47.20
N SER A 24 -17.54 -34.65 47.01
CA SER A 24 -18.18 -35.58 46.09
C SER A 24 -17.75 -35.31 44.64
N MET A 25 -17.62 -34.05 44.25
CA MET A 25 -17.19 -33.68 42.91
C MET A 25 -15.75 -34.10 42.64
N VAL A 26 -14.84 -33.92 43.61
CA VAL A 26 -13.44 -34.37 43.51
C VAL A 26 -13.37 -35.90 43.42
N CYS A 27 -14.14 -36.63 44.23
CA CYS A 27 -14.19 -38.09 44.16
C CYS A 27 -14.69 -38.60 42.81
N ILE A 28 -15.72 -37.98 42.23
CA ILE A 28 -16.23 -38.35 40.90
C ILE A 28 -15.17 -38.13 39.81
N VAL A 29 -14.43 -37.02 39.86
CA VAL A 29 -13.34 -36.73 38.91
C VAL A 29 -12.20 -37.75 39.05
N LEU A 30 -11.82 -38.11 40.27
CA LEU A 30 -10.77 -39.11 40.52
C LEU A 30 -11.20 -40.51 40.08
N ILE A 31 -12.45 -40.91 40.33
CA ILE A 31 -13.01 -42.19 39.86
C ILE A 31 -13.09 -42.17 38.33
N GLY A 32 -13.50 -41.06 37.71
CA GLY A 32 -13.50 -40.90 36.25
C GLY A 32 -12.11 -41.07 35.64
N ALA A 33 -11.08 -40.46 36.24
CA ALA A 33 -9.69 -40.60 35.79
C ALA A 33 -9.13 -42.03 35.98
N TYR A 34 -9.59 -42.75 37.01
CA TYR A 34 -9.19 -44.13 37.28
C TYR A 34 -9.89 -45.15 36.37
N VAL A 35 -11.19 -44.97 36.13
CA VAL A 35 -12.02 -45.87 35.32
C VAL A 35 -11.80 -45.64 33.82
N PHE A 36 -11.52 -44.40 33.40
CA PHE A 36 -11.21 -44.03 32.03
C PHE A 36 -9.77 -43.52 31.91
N PRO A 37 -8.75 -44.37 32.13
CA PRO A 37 -7.37 -43.96 31.92
C PRO A 37 -7.22 -43.61 30.43
N PRO A 38 -6.74 -42.41 30.09
CA PRO A 38 -6.67 -41.98 28.70
C PRO A 38 -5.69 -42.86 27.93
N ARG A 39 -6.23 -43.71 27.07
CA ARG A 39 -5.44 -44.56 26.18
C ARG A 39 -4.87 -43.67 25.07
N ARG A 40 -3.64 -43.19 25.30
CA ARG A 40 -2.76 -42.36 24.44
C ARG A 40 -2.92 -40.85 24.59
N PHE A 41 -2.34 -40.29 25.65
CA PHE A 41 -1.64 -39.00 25.54
C PHE A 41 -0.14 -39.27 25.55
N SER A 42 0.56 -38.82 24.51
CA SER A 42 2.02 -38.83 24.46
C SER A 42 2.57 -37.94 25.59
N LYS A 43 3.61 -38.41 26.27
CA LYS A 43 4.19 -37.82 27.49
C LYS A 43 4.83 -36.41 27.32
N CYS A 44 4.64 -35.69 26.22
CA CYS A 44 5.29 -34.38 26.00
C CYS A 44 4.44 -33.15 26.41
N TYR A 45 3.20 -33.30 26.90
CA TYR A 45 2.33 -32.14 27.11
C TYR A 45 2.53 -31.33 28.40
N LEU A 46 3.29 -31.82 29.39
CA LEU A 46 3.26 -31.20 30.72
C LEU A 46 4.63 -30.91 31.35
N SER A 47 5.75 -31.16 30.65
CA SER A 47 7.07 -30.80 31.17
C SER A 47 8.05 -30.53 30.04
N ALA A 48 8.55 -29.30 29.98
CA ALA A 48 9.72 -28.92 29.18
C ALA A 48 10.96 -29.62 29.76
N SER A 49 11.11 -30.91 29.45
CA SER A 49 12.36 -31.64 29.62
C SER A 49 13.17 -31.51 28.34
N SER A 50 14.50 -31.48 28.46
CA SER A 50 15.50 -31.34 27.39
C SER A 50 15.51 -32.44 26.33
N VAL A 51 14.45 -33.25 26.25
CA VAL A 51 14.27 -34.41 25.38
C VAL A 51 13.04 -34.27 24.44
N CYS A 52 12.17 -33.27 24.62
CA CYS A 52 11.15 -32.93 23.62
C CYS A 52 11.65 -31.71 22.80
N THR A 53 11.59 -31.81 21.46
CA THR A 53 11.90 -30.71 20.53
C THR A 53 11.04 -29.47 20.81
N ASN A 54 11.53 -28.30 20.41
CA ASN A 54 10.92 -27.02 20.75
C ASN A 54 9.46 -26.98 20.25
N PHE A 55 8.54 -26.36 21.00
CA PHE A 55 7.13 -26.23 20.57
C PHE A 55 6.99 -25.56 19.17
N LYS A 56 7.99 -24.76 18.76
CA LYS A 56 8.11 -24.21 17.40
C LYS A 56 8.18 -25.26 16.29
N ASP A 57 8.70 -26.45 16.58
CA ASP A 57 8.85 -27.55 15.60
C ASP A 57 7.53 -28.33 15.43
N TRP A 58 6.54 -28.10 16.29
CA TRP A 58 5.23 -28.77 16.28
C TRP A 58 4.10 -27.87 15.76
N LEU A 59 4.34 -26.57 15.65
CA LEU A 59 3.52 -25.74 14.78
C LEU A 59 3.72 -26.28 13.36
N PRO A 60 2.67 -26.68 12.62
CA PRO A 60 2.85 -26.87 11.19
C PRO A 60 3.53 -25.60 10.71
N SER A 61 4.66 -25.73 9.98
CA SER A 61 5.23 -24.57 9.29
C SER A 61 4.02 -23.91 8.66
N MET A 62 3.72 -22.65 9.01
CA MET A 62 2.73 -21.90 8.25
C MET A 62 3.29 -21.94 6.84
N GLY A 63 2.79 -22.90 6.06
CA GLY A 63 3.41 -23.29 4.82
C GLY A 63 3.47 -22.04 4.00
N HIS A 64 4.62 -21.75 3.40
CA HIS A 64 4.67 -20.70 2.41
C HIS A 64 3.49 -20.93 1.47
N ARG A 65 2.55 -19.98 1.47
CA ARG A 65 1.39 -20.05 0.59
C ARG A 65 1.92 -20.28 -0.82
N GLU A 66 1.36 -21.26 -1.51
CA GLU A 66 1.69 -21.48 -2.91
C GLU A 66 1.23 -20.28 -3.73
N ARG A 67 2.15 -19.73 -4.52
CA ARG A 67 1.89 -18.54 -5.34
C ARG A 67 1.02 -18.91 -6.53
N THR A 68 0.11 -18.02 -6.92
CA THR A 68 -0.67 -18.18 -8.15
C THR A 68 0.20 -17.95 -9.39
N ASP A 69 -0.29 -18.37 -10.54
CA ASP A 69 0.37 -18.13 -11.83
C ASP A 69 0.61 -16.62 -12.06
N GLU A 70 -0.34 -15.75 -11.71
CA GLU A 70 -0.19 -14.30 -11.85
C GLU A 70 0.88 -13.72 -10.92
N GLU A 71 1.00 -14.24 -9.69
CA GLU A 71 2.06 -13.85 -8.76
C GLU A 71 3.44 -14.28 -9.27
N ILE A 72 3.54 -15.48 -9.85
CA ILE A 72 4.78 -15.99 -10.46
C ILE A 72 5.15 -15.15 -11.68
N ILE A 73 4.20 -14.89 -12.59
CA ILE A 73 4.41 -14.07 -13.80
C ILE A 73 4.88 -12.67 -13.41
N SER A 74 4.17 -12.01 -12.47
CA SER A 74 4.55 -10.68 -11.98
C SER A 74 5.96 -10.69 -11.38
N SER A 75 6.25 -11.66 -10.51
CA SER A 75 7.56 -11.78 -9.85
C SER A 75 8.70 -11.96 -10.85
N VAL A 76 8.51 -12.77 -11.90
CA VAL A 76 9.53 -12.96 -12.95
C VAL A 76 9.78 -11.68 -13.73
N VAL A 77 8.71 -11.02 -14.20
CA VAL A 77 8.81 -9.79 -14.99
C VAL A 77 9.50 -8.68 -14.19
N ILE A 78 9.08 -8.45 -12.94
CA ILE A 78 9.66 -7.41 -12.09
C ILE A 78 11.11 -7.71 -11.75
N ARG A 79 11.45 -8.96 -11.39
CA ARG A 79 12.83 -9.36 -11.11
C ARG A 79 13.73 -9.11 -12.32
N ASP A 80 13.27 -9.46 -13.51
CA ASP A 80 14.06 -9.30 -14.73
C ASP A 80 14.23 -7.82 -15.09
N ILE A 81 13.20 -6.97 -14.91
CA ILE A 81 13.31 -5.50 -15.05
C ILE A 81 14.32 -4.92 -14.05
N LEU A 82 14.32 -5.40 -12.80
CA LEU A 82 15.27 -4.96 -11.79
C LEU A 82 16.71 -5.34 -12.14
N SER A 83 16.88 -6.52 -12.75
CA SER A 83 18.19 -7.09 -13.10
C SER A 83 18.73 -6.58 -14.44
N MET A 84 17.88 -6.01 -15.31
CA MET A 84 18.30 -5.59 -16.64
C MET A 84 19.24 -4.38 -16.60
N PRO A 85 20.27 -4.34 -17.48
CA PRO A 85 21.07 -3.14 -17.67
C PRO A 85 20.21 -2.05 -18.31
N MET A 86 20.19 -0.86 -17.71
CA MET A 86 19.45 0.26 -18.28
C MET A 86 20.24 0.88 -19.45
N PRO A 87 19.56 1.38 -20.50
CA PRO A 87 20.21 2.11 -21.57
C PRO A 87 21.00 3.28 -21.02
N VAL A 88 22.29 3.36 -21.34
CA VAL A 88 23.12 4.51 -20.99
C VAL A 88 22.86 5.58 -22.04
N SER A 89 22.05 6.58 -21.68
CA SER A 89 21.82 7.74 -22.54
C SER A 89 23.05 8.65 -22.56
N LYS A 90 23.40 9.14 -23.76
CA LYS A 90 24.46 10.15 -23.94
C LYS A 90 24.02 11.54 -23.48
N ASN A 91 22.71 11.82 -23.55
CA ASN A 91 22.10 13.10 -23.22
C ASN A 91 20.86 12.84 -22.36
N PRO A 92 21.04 12.48 -21.08
CA PRO A 92 19.94 11.98 -20.28
C PRO A 92 18.96 13.12 -19.96
N LYS A 93 17.66 12.83 -19.98
CA LYS A 93 16.57 13.81 -19.87
C LYS A 93 15.66 13.53 -18.69
N ILE A 94 15.02 14.60 -18.21
CA ILE A 94 13.87 14.53 -17.33
C ILE A 94 12.58 14.61 -18.16
N ALA A 95 11.72 13.61 -18.02
CA ALA A 95 10.37 13.64 -18.57
C ALA A 95 9.42 14.38 -17.61
N LEU A 96 8.93 15.54 -18.04
CA LEU A 96 7.91 16.32 -17.33
C LEU A 96 6.54 15.90 -17.86
N MET A 97 5.78 15.18 -17.05
CA MET A 97 4.49 14.60 -17.41
C MET A 97 3.37 15.36 -16.71
N PHE A 98 2.60 16.14 -17.47
CA PHE A 98 1.50 16.94 -16.96
C PHE A 98 0.18 16.20 -17.13
N LEU A 99 -0.48 15.88 -16.01
CA LEU A 99 -1.85 15.40 -15.97
C LEU A 99 -2.77 16.55 -15.57
N THR A 100 -3.61 17.00 -16.50
CA THR A 100 -4.40 18.23 -16.33
C THR A 100 -5.88 18.01 -16.67
N PRO A 101 -6.80 18.86 -16.17
CA PRO A 101 -8.16 18.91 -16.70
C PRO A 101 -8.23 19.54 -18.10
N GLY A 102 -7.33 20.47 -18.42
CA GLY A 102 -7.31 21.21 -19.69
C GLY A 102 -6.03 22.04 -19.85
N SER A 103 -6.17 23.30 -20.24
CA SER A 103 -5.04 24.23 -20.44
C SER A 103 -4.20 24.43 -19.18
N LEU A 104 -2.90 24.68 -19.39
CA LEU A 104 -1.92 24.90 -18.32
C LEU A 104 -1.81 26.40 -17.99
N PRO A 105 -2.21 26.86 -16.79
CA PRO A 105 -2.18 28.29 -16.45
C PRO A 105 -0.76 28.85 -16.31
N PHE A 106 0.22 27.99 -16.01
CA PHE A 106 1.60 28.39 -15.72
C PHE A 106 2.61 28.13 -16.85
N GLU A 107 2.16 27.97 -18.10
CA GLU A 107 3.07 27.70 -19.24
C GLU A 107 4.21 28.70 -19.36
N LYS A 108 3.93 30.00 -19.21
CA LYS A 108 4.97 31.05 -19.27
C LYS A 108 6.00 30.95 -18.15
N LEU A 109 5.61 30.42 -16.98
CA LEU A 109 6.53 30.17 -15.88
C LEU A 109 7.43 28.98 -16.20
N TRP A 110 6.82 27.89 -16.70
CA TRP A 110 7.56 26.70 -17.13
C TRP A 110 8.49 27.00 -18.30
N GLU A 111 8.09 27.84 -19.25
CA GLU A 111 8.94 28.32 -20.34
C GLU A 111 10.18 29.03 -19.81
N LYS A 112 10.01 29.97 -18.86
CA LYS A 112 11.14 30.65 -18.20
C LYS A 112 12.04 29.69 -17.42
N PHE A 113 11.47 28.70 -16.75
CA PHE A 113 12.22 27.70 -15.99
C PHE A 113 13.06 26.79 -16.89
N LEU A 114 12.57 26.48 -18.09
CA LEU A 114 13.18 25.53 -19.05
C LEU A 114 14.05 26.20 -20.12
N GLN A 115 14.02 27.53 -20.21
CA GLN A 115 14.73 28.30 -21.21
C GLN A 115 16.25 28.07 -21.12
N GLY A 116 16.88 27.74 -22.26
CA GLY A 116 18.33 27.52 -22.34
C GLY A 116 18.77 26.14 -21.84
N HIS A 117 17.82 25.22 -21.66
CA HIS A 117 18.06 23.85 -21.18
C HIS A 117 17.53 22.80 -22.15
N GLU A 118 17.35 23.18 -23.41
CA GLU A 118 16.87 22.32 -24.48
C GLU A 118 17.73 21.05 -24.59
N GLY A 119 17.07 19.89 -24.73
CA GLY A 119 17.74 18.60 -24.79
C GLY A 119 18.01 17.93 -23.43
N ARG A 120 17.74 18.60 -22.30
CA ARG A 120 17.80 18.00 -20.95
C ARG A 120 16.43 17.65 -20.36
N TYR A 121 15.36 17.92 -21.09
CA TYR A 121 14.01 17.60 -20.70
C TYR A 121 13.14 17.23 -21.90
N SER A 122 12.02 16.59 -21.60
CA SER A 122 10.92 16.32 -22.52
C SER A 122 9.60 16.62 -21.82
N ILE A 123 8.56 16.99 -22.56
CA ILE A 123 7.26 17.40 -22.02
C ILE A 123 6.18 16.53 -22.64
N TYR A 124 5.27 16.04 -21.80
CA TYR A 124 4.11 15.26 -22.18
C TYR A 124 2.89 15.81 -21.45
N VAL A 125 1.79 16.03 -22.16
CA VAL A 125 0.56 16.59 -21.61
C VAL A 125 -0.60 15.63 -21.85
N HIS A 126 -1.26 15.21 -20.79
CA HIS A 126 -2.51 14.47 -20.83
C HIS A 126 -3.63 15.33 -20.27
N ALA A 127 -4.51 15.81 -21.15
CA ALA A 127 -5.63 16.68 -20.78
C ALA A 127 -6.94 15.91 -20.74
N SER A 128 -7.51 15.77 -19.55
CA SER A 128 -8.59 14.82 -19.24
C SER A 128 -10.01 15.28 -19.57
N ARG A 129 -10.24 16.58 -19.79
CA ARG A 129 -11.59 17.12 -20.08
C ARG A 129 -11.65 17.89 -21.38
N GLU A 130 -10.69 18.78 -21.58
CA GLU A 130 -10.67 19.71 -22.72
C GLU A 130 -9.33 19.67 -23.41
N LYS A 131 -9.34 19.82 -24.75
CA LYS A 131 -8.09 19.95 -25.51
C LYS A 131 -7.45 21.29 -25.13
N PRO A 132 -6.20 21.28 -24.61
CA PRO A 132 -5.57 22.50 -24.14
C PRO A 132 -5.25 23.42 -25.31
N VAL A 133 -5.34 24.72 -25.05
CA VAL A 133 -4.84 25.75 -25.96
C VAL A 133 -3.54 26.26 -25.37
N HIS A 134 -2.43 25.88 -26.01
CA HIS A 134 -1.10 26.29 -25.55
C HIS A 134 -0.79 27.72 -25.97
N THR A 135 -0.39 28.52 -25.00
CA THR A 135 0.10 29.88 -25.18
C THR A 135 1.61 29.93 -25.42
N SER A 136 2.35 28.97 -24.88
CA SER A 136 3.79 28.82 -25.08
C SER A 136 4.08 27.84 -26.21
N SER A 137 5.00 28.20 -27.09
CA SER A 137 5.48 27.32 -28.17
C SER A 137 6.14 26.05 -27.64
N LEU A 138 6.61 26.09 -26.38
CA LEU A 138 7.26 24.96 -25.72
C LEU A 138 6.33 23.74 -25.55
N PHE A 139 5.05 24.01 -25.31
CA PHE A 139 4.02 22.98 -25.09
C PHE A 139 3.28 22.59 -26.38
N ALA A 140 3.48 23.33 -27.47
CA ALA A 140 2.85 23.01 -28.75
C ALA A 140 3.27 21.61 -29.25
N GLY A 141 2.29 20.76 -29.55
CA GLY A 141 2.53 19.39 -30.01
C GLY A 141 3.06 18.44 -28.94
N ARG A 142 2.92 18.78 -27.65
CA ARG A 142 3.30 17.91 -26.52
C ARG A 142 2.13 17.12 -25.93
N ASP A 143 0.93 17.32 -26.46
CA ASP A 143 -0.26 16.56 -26.09
C ASP A 143 -0.14 15.09 -26.53
N ILE A 144 -0.38 14.18 -25.59
CA ILE A 144 -0.55 12.76 -25.88
C ILE A 144 -2.03 12.42 -26.07
N HIS A 145 -2.30 11.23 -26.61
CA HIS A 145 -3.66 10.70 -26.60
C HIS A 145 -4.21 10.65 -25.16
N SER A 146 -5.33 11.33 -24.94
CA SER A 146 -5.93 11.53 -23.63
C SER A 146 -7.31 10.88 -23.55
N ASP A 147 -7.62 10.29 -22.39
CA ASP A 147 -8.93 9.73 -22.06
C ASP A 147 -9.56 10.49 -20.88
N ALA A 148 -10.88 10.35 -20.70
CA ALA A 148 -11.58 10.97 -19.59
C ALA A 148 -11.09 10.45 -18.24
N VAL A 149 -10.73 11.37 -17.34
CA VAL A 149 -10.26 11.06 -15.99
C VAL A 149 -11.28 11.52 -14.97
N VAL A 150 -11.55 10.67 -13.98
CA VAL A 150 -12.38 11.01 -12.83
C VAL A 150 -11.53 10.91 -11.59
N TRP A 151 -11.54 11.96 -10.79
CA TRP A 151 -10.72 12.03 -9.59
C TRP A 151 -11.06 10.90 -8.61
N GLY A 152 -10.01 10.24 -8.10
CA GLY A 152 -10.11 9.10 -7.20
C GLY A 152 -10.48 7.77 -7.84
N LEU A 153 -10.68 7.71 -9.17
CA LEU A 153 -10.94 6.45 -9.87
C LEU A 153 -9.68 5.90 -10.55
N ILE A 154 -9.76 4.64 -11.00
CA ILE A 154 -8.67 3.94 -11.70
C ILE A 154 -8.27 4.64 -13.00
N SER A 155 -9.17 5.44 -13.59
CA SER A 155 -8.86 6.24 -14.78
C SER A 155 -7.75 7.26 -14.55
N MET A 156 -7.48 7.69 -13.31
CA MET A 156 -6.28 8.47 -12.98
C MET A 156 -5.02 7.66 -13.20
N VAL A 157 -4.96 6.44 -12.67
CA VAL A 157 -3.83 5.52 -12.87
C VAL A 157 -3.66 5.17 -14.34
N ASP A 158 -4.75 5.00 -15.07
CA ASP A 158 -4.69 4.75 -16.52
C ASP A 158 -4.06 5.93 -17.28
N ALA A 159 -4.39 7.18 -16.91
CA ALA A 159 -3.79 8.38 -17.50
C ALA A 159 -2.30 8.51 -17.16
N GLU A 160 -1.93 8.23 -15.91
CA GLU A 160 -0.53 8.18 -15.46
C GLU A 160 0.27 7.13 -16.22
N LYS A 161 -0.27 5.91 -16.40
CA LYS A 161 0.36 4.86 -17.21
C LYS A 161 0.48 5.26 -18.69
N ARG A 162 -0.48 5.98 -19.27
CA ARG A 162 -0.37 6.52 -20.64
C ARG A 162 0.76 7.54 -20.76
N LEU A 163 0.88 8.46 -19.80
CA LEU A 163 1.98 9.43 -19.75
C LEU A 163 3.34 8.71 -19.65
N LEU A 164 3.47 7.75 -18.74
CA LEU A 164 4.68 6.95 -18.59
C LEU A 164 5.02 6.19 -19.88
N ALA A 165 4.05 5.56 -20.52
CA ALA A 165 4.27 4.81 -21.76
C ALA A 165 4.82 5.71 -22.88
N ASN A 166 4.21 6.88 -23.11
CA ASN A 166 4.69 7.84 -24.12
C ASN A 166 6.07 8.41 -23.76
N ALA A 167 6.32 8.66 -22.48
CA ALA A 167 7.61 9.16 -22.02
C ALA A 167 8.73 8.12 -22.11
N LEU A 168 8.40 6.83 -21.93
CA LEU A 168 9.37 5.73 -21.99
C LEU A 168 9.82 5.42 -23.42
N GLU A 169 9.11 5.86 -24.45
CA GLU A 169 9.55 5.71 -25.85
C GLU A 169 10.87 6.46 -26.12
N ASP A 170 11.08 7.61 -25.49
CA ASP A 170 12.38 8.29 -25.54
C ASP A 170 13.36 7.58 -24.59
N VAL A 171 14.38 6.94 -25.18
CA VAL A 171 15.44 6.23 -24.46
C VAL A 171 16.32 7.15 -23.62
N ASP A 172 16.33 8.45 -23.93
CA ASP A 172 17.09 9.45 -23.18
C ASP A 172 16.40 9.83 -21.87
N ASN A 173 15.08 9.66 -21.74
CA ASN A 173 14.36 9.95 -20.50
C ASN A 173 14.78 8.96 -19.39
N GLN A 174 15.45 9.47 -18.35
CA GLN A 174 15.95 8.69 -17.21
C GLN A 174 15.15 8.91 -15.92
N VAL A 175 14.53 10.07 -15.77
CA VAL A 175 13.69 10.42 -14.60
C VAL A 175 12.34 10.93 -15.09
N PHE A 176 11.26 10.51 -14.44
CA PHE A 176 9.88 10.75 -14.83
C PHE A 176 9.16 11.46 -13.68
N ILE A 177 8.70 12.68 -13.91
CA ILE A 177 8.05 13.52 -12.90
C ILE A 177 6.58 13.72 -13.29
N LEU A 178 5.68 13.35 -12.40
CA LEU A 178 4.25 13.62 -12.56
C LEU A 178 3.88 14.97 -11.96
N LEU A 179 3.21 15.80 -12.74
CA LEU A 179 2.84 17.18 -12.41
C LEU A 179 1.35 17.42 -12.70
N SER A 180 0.73 18.31 -11.94
CA SER A 180 -0.59 18.87 -12.25
C SER A 180 -0.46 20.25 -12.90
N ASP A 181 -1.59 20.79 -13.34
CA ASP A 181 -1.73 22.16 -13.86
C ASP A 181 -1.38 23.25 -12.83
N SER A 182 -1.48 22.91 -11.55
CA SER A 182 -1.15 23.78 -10.42
C SER A 182 0.32 23.70 -9.95
N CYS A 183 1.13 22.78 -10.48
CA CYS A 183 2.52 22.64 -10.06
C CYS A 183 3.41 23.77 -10.59
N VAL A 184 4.30 24.27 -9.73
CA VAL A 184 5.31 25.28 -10.06
C VAL A 184 6.68 24.89 -9.49
N PRO A 185 7.79 25.14 -10.21
CA PRO A 185 9.12 24.86 -9.71
C PRO A 185 9.54 25.87 -8.63
N LEU A 186 10.22 25.39 -7.59
CA LEU A 186 10.69 26.23 -6.46
C LEU A 186 12.21 26.48 -6.46
N HIS A 187 12.96 25.73 -7.26
CA HIS A 187 14.40 25.86 -7.44
C HIS A 187 14.73 26.08 -8.92
N SER A 188 15.98 26.41 -9.25
CA SER A 188 16.43 26.51 -10.66
C SER A 188 16.44 25.13 -11.33
N PHE A 189 16.36 25.12 -12.66
CA PHE A 189 16.37 23.85 -13.41
C PHE A 189 17.66 23.08 -13.20
N ASP A 190 18.81 23.75 -13.22
CA ASP A 190 20.10 23.10 -12.98
C ASP A 190 20.16 22.42 -11.60
N TYR A 191 19.60 23.04 -10.56
CA TYR A 191 19.52 22.42 -9.24
C TYR A 191 18.68 21.15 -9.28
N VAL A 192 17.45 21.24 -9.81
CA VAL A 192 16.52 20.10 -9.90
C VAL A 192 17.12 18.98 -10.74
N TYR A 193 17.69 19.32 -11.89
CA TYR A 193 18.31 18.37 -12.81
C TYR A 193 19.48 17.66 -12.15
N ASN A 194 20.43 18.39 -11.58
CA ASN A 194 21.60 17.78 -10.94
C ASN A 194 21.23 16.94 -9.73
N TYR A 195 20.23 17.37 -8.94
CA TYR A 195 19.75 16.62 -7.79
C TYR A 195 19.12 15.28 -8.22
N LEU A 196 18.19 15.31 -9.17
CA LEU A 196 17.49 14.10 -9.60
C LEU A 196 18.40 13.15 -10.37
N MET A 197 19.21 13.68 -11.30
CA MET A 197 20.09 12.88 -12.16
C MET A 197 21.34 12.39 -11.42
N GLY A 198 21.72 13.03 -10.31
CA GLY A 198 22.83 12.62 -9.45
C GLY A 198 22.50 11.48 -8.50
N THR A 199 21.22 11.08 -8.39
CA THR A 199 20.78 9.98 -7.53
C THR A 199 20.27 8.80 -8.37
N ASN A 200 20.30 7.61 -7.79
CA ASN A 200 19.74 6.39 -8.38
C ASN A 200 18.43 5.95 -7.69
N VAL A 201 17.79 6.86 -6.97
CA VAL A 201 16.58 6.57 -6.17
C VAL A 201 15.34 7.22 -6.80
N SER A 202 14.18 6.64 -6.51
CA SER A 202 12.89 7.28 -6.77
C SER A 202 12.42 8.06 -5.54
N PHE A 203 11.64 9.11 -5.77
CA PHE A 203 10.97 9.89 -4.75
C PHE A 203 9.47 9.66 -4.85
N VAL A 204 8.94 8.96 -3.86
CA VAL A 204 7.52 8.64 -3.68
C VAL A 204 7.18 8.83 -2.20
N ASP A 205 5.95 9.21 -1.89
CA ASP A 205 5.49 9.39 -0.52
C ASP A 205 4.81 8.10 -0.04
N CYS A 206 5.22 7.57 1.11
CA CYS A 206 4.76 6.28 1.59
C CYS A 206 4.69 6.25 3.12
N PHE A 207 3.47 6.18 3.66
CA PHE A 207 3.23 6.17 5.09
C PHE A 207 2.01 5.31 5.46
N LYS A 208 1.98 4.86 6.72
CA LYS A 208 0.82 4.16 7.27
C LYS A 208 -0.15 5.19 7.87
N ASP A 209 -1.34 5.28 7.29
CA ASP A 209 -2.45 6.06 7.84
C ASP A 209 -3.46 5.08 8.46
N PRO A 210 -3.63 5.02 9.79
CA PRO A 210 -4.60 4.13 10.43
C PRO A 210 -6.05 4.63 10.31
N GLY A 211 -6.27 5.85 9.80
CA GLY A 211 -7.58 6.47 9.72
C GLY A 211 -8.49 5.90 8.61
N PRO A 212 -9.74 6.39 8.53
CA PRO A 212 -10.73 5.97 7.53
C PRO A 212 -10.33 6.34 6.09
N HIS A 213 -9.29 7.15 5.93
CA HIS A 213 -8.77 7.56 4.63
C HIS A 213 -7.50 6.82 4.19
N GLY A 214 -6.92 6.01 5.07
CA GLY A 214 -5.80 5.10 4.79
C GLY A 214 -6.22 3.65 4.92
N SER A 215 -5.78 2.99 5.99
CA SER A 215 -5.99 1.56 6.28
C SER A 215 -7.48 1.20 6.35
N GLY A 216 -8.35 2.13 6.76
CA GLY A 216 -9.81 1.91 6.76
C GLY A 216 -10.42 1.73 5.36
N ARG A 217 -9.62 1.85 4.29
CA ARG A 217 -10.01 1.62 2.91
C ARG A 217 -9.45 0.32 2.33
N TYR A 218 -8.66 -0.42 3.09
CA TYR A 218 -8.21 -1.75 2.70
C TYR A 218 -9.42 -2.68 2.56
N ALA A 219 -9.45 -3.43 1.46
CA ALA A 219 -10.47 -4.44 1.21
C ALA A 219 -9.85 -5.83 1.46
N PRO A 220 -10.45 -6.68 2.31
CA PRO A 220 -9.92 -8.01 2.60
C PRO A 220 -9.68 -8.89 1.35
N GLU A 221 -10.39 -8.64 0.25
CA GLU A 221 -10.25 -9.34 -1.03
C GLU A 221 -8.95 -8.99 -1.79
N MET A 222 -8.22 -7.97 -1.33
CA MET A 222 -6.87 -7.68 -1.79
C MET A 222 -5.85 -8.67 -1.22
N TYR A 223 -6.13 -9.28 -0.05
CA TYR A 223 -5.42 -10.46 0.41
C TYR A 223 -5.73 -11.61 -0.55
N PRO A 224 -4.75 -12.48 -0.86
CA PRO A 224 -3.39 -12.55 -0.31
C PRO A 224 -2.29 -11.80 -1.07
N GLU A 225 -2.58 -11.22 -2.23
CA GLU A 225 -1.58 -10.53 -3.07
C GLU A 225 -1.09 -9.22 -2.43
N ILE A 226 -1.97 -8.50 -1.73
CA ILE A 226 -1.64 -7.29 -0.97
C ILE A 226 -2.03 -7.52 0.48
N ASP A 227 -1.04 -7.77 1.34
CA ASP A 227 -1.24 -7.83 2.78
C ASP A 227 -1.59 -6.43 3.32
N GLU A 228 -2.46 -6.35 4.32
CA GLU A 228 -2.83 -5.09 4.98
C GLU A 228 -1.60 -4.36 5.51
N ARG A 229 -0.59 -5.11 5.98
CA ARG A 229 0.67 -4.52 6.46
C ARG A 229 1.44 -3.81 5.35
N ASP A 230 1.25 -4.19 4.09
CA ASP A 230 1.94 -3.64 2.93
C ASP A 230 1.08 -2.56 2.24
N PHE A 231 -0.21 -2.48 2.58
CA PHE A 231 -1.08 -1.37 2.18
C PHE A 231 -0.63 -0.05 2.81
N ARG A 232 -0.16 0.88 1.97
CA ARG A 232 0.41 2.18 2.37
C ARG A 232 -0.26 3.31 1.62
N LYS A 233 -0.37 4.48 2.26
CA LYS A 233 -0.88 5.71 1.67
C LYS A 233 0.30 6.59 1.27
N GLY A 234 0.09 7.40 0.24
CA GLY A 234 1.06 8.31 -0.33
C GLY A 234 0.39 9.50 -0.99
N ALA A 235 1.19 10.25 -1.75
CA ALA A 235 0.75 11.33 -2.60
C ALA A 235 0.67 10.87 -4.06
N GLN A 236 -0.06 11.61 -4.91
CA GLN A 236 -0.09 11.32 -6.34
C GLN A 236 1.27 11.57 -7.00
N TRP A 237 1.92 12.65 -6.58
CA TRP A 237 3.11 13.16 -7.24
C TRP A 237 4.31 12.28 -6.91
N PHE A 238 5.07 11.97 -7.95
CA PHE A 238 6.29 11.20 -7.84
C PHE A 238 7.36 11.74 -8.79
N ALA A 239 8.61 11.42 -8.47
CA ALA A 239 9.73 11.48 -9.39
C ALA A 239 10.42 10.12 -9.39
N VAL A 240 10.26 9.35 -10.47
CA VAL A 240 10.76 7.97 -10.51
C VAL A 240 11.83 7.77 -11.57
N THR A 241 12.75 6.84 -11.31
CA THR A 241 13.75 6.42 -12.30
C THR A 241 13.10 5.65 -13.44
N ARG A 242 13.78 5.57 -14.59
CA ARG A 242 13.34 4.79 -15.76
C ARG A 242 13.03 3.34 -15.44
N ARG A 243 13.80 2.72 -14.54
CA ARG A 243 13.59 1.33 -14.11
C ARG A 243 12.28 1.20 -13.34
N HIS A 244 12.03 2.07 -12.37
CA HIS A 244 10.77 2.06 -11.61
C HIS A 244 9.56 2.44 -12.48
N ALA A 245 9.73 3.35 -13.45
CA ALA A 245 8.69 3.65 -14.44
C ALA A 245 8.28 2.40 -15.25
N LEU A 246 9.25 1.58 -15.68
CA LEU A 246 8.97 0.32 -16.38
C LEU A 246 8.24 -0.69 -15.49
N MET A 247 8.57 -0.77 -14.20
CA MET A 247 7.86 -1.61 -13.23
C MET A 247 6.40 -1.18 -13.08
N ILE A 248 6.15 0.12 -12.90
CA ILE A 248 4.78 0.67 -12.79
C ILE A 248 3.95 0.35 -14.06
N LEU A 249 4.58 0.46 -15.23
CA LEU A 249 3.93 0.16 -16.50
C LEU A 249 3.63 -1.34 -16.65
N ALA A 250 4.59 -2.19 -16.31
CA ALA A 250 4.51 -3.64 -16.43
C ALA A 250 3.58 -4.30 -15.40
N ASP A 251 3.33 -3.65 -14.25
CA ASP A 251 2.44 -4.22 -13.25
C ASP A 251 1.01 -4.40 -13.79
N ASN A 252 0.52 -5.62 -13.59
CA ASN A 252 -0.84 -6.02 -13.89
C ASN A 252 -1.50 -6.72 -12.69
N LEU A 253 -0.71 -7.24 -11.74
CA LEU A 253 -1.23 -7.98 -10.60
C LEU A 253 -1.89 -7.03 -9.62
N TYR A 254 -1.14 -6.03 -9.15
CA TYR A 254 -1.67 -5.05 -8.20
C TYR A 254 -2.68 -4.14 -8.88
N TYR A 255 -2.40 -3.71 -10.11
CA TYR A 255 -3.32 -2.87 -10.89
C TYR A 255 -4.72 -3.49 -10.98
N LYS A 256 -4.82 -4.80 -11.27
CA LYS A 256 -6.12 -5.50 -11.32
C LYS A 256 -6.82 -5.51 -9.96
N LYS A 257 -6.10 -5.76 -8.86
CA LYS A 257 -6.67 -5.72 -7.50
C LYS A 257 -7.22 -4.33 -7.17
N PHE A 258 -6.43 -3.29 -7.40
CA PHE A 258 -6.85 -1.91 -7.21
C PHE A 258 -8.06 -1.56 -8.07
N LYS A 259 -8.07 -1.95 -9.34
CA LYS A 259 -9.20 -1.73 -10.26
C LYS A 259 -10.49 -2.39 -9.80
N LEU A 260 -10.40 -3.59 -9.22
CA LEU A 260 -11.56 -4.37 -8.79
C LEU A 260 -12.13 -3.88 -7.44
N TYR A 261 -11.25 -3.63 -6.48
CA TYR A 261 -11.63 -3.45 -5.07
C TYR A 261 -11.55 -2.00 -4.60
N CYS A 262 -10.83 -1.13 -5.31
CA CYS A 262 -10.84 0.29 -5.03
C CYS A 262 -11.90 1.00 -5.88
N LYS A 263 -13.17 0.78 -5.54
CA LYS A 263 -14.29 1.54 -6.11
C LYS A 263 -14.69 2.63 -5.14
N VAL A 264 -14.98 3.83 -5.66
CA VAL A 264 -15.70 4.84 -4.88
C VAL A 264 -17.09 4.30 -4.63
N TYR A 265 -17.36 3.81 -3.42
CA TYR A 265 -18.72 3.53 -2.99
C TYR A 265 -19.44 4.87 -2.82
N LEU A 266 -20.01 5.37 -3.91
CA LEU A 266 -20.90 6.53 -3.90
C LEU A 266 -22.29 6.10 -3.40
N PHE A 267 -22.37 5.42 -2.26
CA PHE A 267 -23.65 5.07 -1.63
C PHE A 267 -23.59 5.18 -0.10
N ILE A 268 -24.18 6.29 0.37
CA ILE A 268 -24.89 6.54 1.63
C ILE A 268 -24.06 6.81 2.91
N LEU A 269 -24.45 7.93 3.54
CA LEU A 269 -24.14 8.46 4.89
C LEU A 269 -22.85 9.26 5.02
N ASP A 270 -22.96 10.58 4.89
CA ASP A 270 -22.35 11.67 5.70
C ASP A 270 -20.88 11.55 6.20
N GLN A 271 -20.09 10.63 5.65
CA GLN A 271 -18.69 10.36 6.00
C GLN A 271 -17.97 9.84 4.75
N GLY A 272 -17.76 10.72 3.77
CA GLY A 272 -17.18 10.44 2.46
C GLY A 272 -15.96 9.50 2.49
N ARG A 273 -16.14 8.27 2.00
CA ARG A 273 -15.07 7.30 1.78
C ARG A 273 -14.65 7.31 0.31
N ILE A 274 -13.75 8.24 -0.06
CA ILE A 274 -13.18 8.34 -1.42
C ILE A 274 -11.80 7.69 -1.46
N LEU A 275 -11.69 6.38 -1.75
CA LEU A 275 -10.37 5.76 -1.93
C LEU A 275 -9.64 6.34 -3.14
N LEU A 276 -8.49 6.99 -2.88
CA LEU A 276 -7.63 7.54 -3.92
C LEU A 276 -6.64 6.46 -4.35
N ILE A 277 -7.00 5.71 -5.38
CA ILE A 277 -6.24 4.56 -5.89
C ILE A 277 -4.77 4.91 -6.14
N HIS A 278 -4.51 6.09 -6.71
CA HIS A 278 -3.15 6.56 -7.01
C HIS A 278 -2.28 6.72 -5.75
N ASN A 279 -2.87 7.05 -4.59
CA ASN A 279 -2.14 7.23 -3.33
C ASN A 279 -1.70 5.90 -2.71
N HIS A 280 -2.06 4.76 -3.27
CA HIS A 280 -1.74 3.44 -2.70
C HIS A 280 -1.06 2.53 -3.73
N TYR A 281 -1.31 2.75 -5.02
CA TYR A 281 -0.89 1.84 -6.09
C TYR A 281 0.61 1.86 -6.38
N ILE A 282 1.21 3.05 -6.50
CA ILE A 282 2.62 3.18 -6.92
C ILE A 282 3.58 2.58 -5.89
N GLU A 283 3.19 2.56 -4.62
CA GLU A 283 4.02 2.08 -3.51
C GLU A 283 4.15 0.56 -3.46
N LEU A 284 3.19 -0.19 -3.99
CA LEU A 284 3.19 -1.66 -3.93
C LEU A 284 3.95 -2.30 -5.09
N VAL A 285 4.25 -1.52 -6.12
CA VAL A 285 4.95 -2.00 -7.32
C VAL A 285 6.48 -1.95 -7.15
N GLN A 286 6.99 -1.27 -6.11
CA GLN A 286 8.42 -1.11 -5.79
C GLN A 286 8.89 -2.13 -4.76
#